data_AF-A0A066ZM05-F1
#
_entry.id   AF-A0A066ZM05-F1
#
_cell.length_a   1.000
_cell.length_b   1.000
_cell.length_c   1.000
_cell.angle_alpha   90.00
_cell.angle_beta   90.00
_cell.angle_gamma   90.00
#
_symmetry.space_group_name_H-M   'P 1'
#
loop_
_entity.id
_entity.type
_entity.pdbx_description
1 polymer ?
#
loop_
_entity_poly.entity_id
_entity_poly.type
_entity_poly.pdbx_seq_one_letter_code
_entity_poly.pdbx_strand_id
1 'polypeptide(L)'
;MINTPKMLQTKQDIDNAIANAGTAIEKAKIIDFLNGLIESAYQYDFDRNLGDTESPDGAEPDYIVVENTDMKTNVTTRQQLKRAENTTARLFNLGYQVADVQSLIISLEA
;
A
#
# COMPACT_ATOMS: atom_id res chain seq x y z
N MET A 1 0.29 -7.97 31.49
CA MET A 1 0.70 -6.80 30.68
C MET A 1 0.72 -7.24 29.25
N ILE A 2 -0.08 -6.60 28.37
CA ILE A 2 -0.09 -6.90 26.94
C ILE A 2 1.21 -6.32 26.36
N ASN A 3 2.13 -7.19 25.95
CA ASN A 3 3.44 -6.82 25.45
C ASN A 3 3.38 -6.55 23.93
N THR A 4 2.44 -5.71 23.50
CA THR A 4 2.34 -5.30 22.10
C THR A 4 3.22 -4.06 21.91
N PRO A 5 4.25 -4.13 21.05
CA PRO A 5 5.10 -2.98 20.76
C PRO A 5 4.27 -1.78 20.30
N LYS A 6 4.59 -0.57 20.80
CA LYS A 6 3.94 0.68 20.35
C LYS A 6 4.17 0.97 18.87
N MET A 7 5.19 0.37 18.26
CA MET A 7 5.52 0.49 16.84
C MET A 7 5.92 -0.89 16.32
N LEU A 8 5.22 -1.39 15.30
CA LEU A 8 5.48 -2.69 14.67
C LEU A 8 6.66 -2.58 13.70
N GLN A 9 7.89 -2.41 14.20
CA GLN A 9 9.07 -2.07 13.39
C GLN A 9 9.77 -3.28 12.76
N THR A 10 9.72 -4.42 13.42
CA THR A 10 10.40 -5.64 12.98
C THR A 10 9.42 -6.77 12.67
N LYS A 11 9.90 -7.81 11.98
CA LYS A 11 9.14 -9.04 11.74
C LYS A 11 8.64 -9.66 13.06
N GLN A 12 9.52 -9.73 14.07
CA GLN A 12 9.18 -10.24 15.39
C GLN A 12 8.10 -9.42 16.09
N ASP A 13 8.09 -8.09 15.94
CA ASP A 13 7.05 -7.23 16.51
C ASP A 13 5.67 -7.55 15.92
N ILE A 14 5.63 -7.81 14.61
CA ILE A 14 4.41 -8.17 13.88
C ILE A 14 3.92 -9.54 14.34
N ASP A 15 4.80 -10.54 14.38
CA ASP A 15 4.46 -11.89 14.84
C ASP A 15 3.92 -11.88 16.28
N ASN A 16 4.56 -11.09 17.16
CA ASN A 16 4.09 -10.91 18.53
C ASN A 16 2.73 -10.21 18.59
N ALA A 17 2.48 -9.20 17.76
CA ALA A 17 1.19 -8.52 17.74
C ALA A 17 0.07 -9.45 17.30
N ILE A 18 0.30 -10.27 16.28
CA ILE A 18 -0.64 -11.29 15.79
C ILE A 18 -0.93 -12.31 16.90
N ALA A 19 0.11 -12.87 17.52
CA ALA A 19 -0.04 -13.88 18.57
C ALA A 19 -0.78 -13.37 19.83
N ASN A 20 -0.69 -12.07 20.12
CA ASN A 20 -1.30 -11.46 21.29
C ASN A 20 -2.65 -10.77 21.01
N ALA A 21 -3.15 -10.79 19.76
CA ALA A 21 -4.41 -10.17 19.40
C ALA A 21 -5.60 -10.98 19.95
N GLY A 22 -6.11 -10.58 21.12
CA GLY A 22 -7.17 -11.30 21.82
C GLY A 22 -8.58 -10.82 21.49
N THR A 23 -8.73 -9.62 20.95
CA THR A 23 -10.03 -8.99 20.65
C THR A 23 -10.21 -8.70 19.17
N ALA A 24 -11.46 -8.64 18.71
CA ALA A 24 -11.79 -8.26 17.33
C ALA A 24 -11.25 -6.87 16.95
N ILE A 25 -11.23 -5.93 17.89
CA ILE A 25 -10.71 -4.57 17.67
C ILE A 25 -9.19 -4.59 17.47
N GLU A 26 -8.46 -5.40 18.24
CA GLU A 26 -7.01 -5.55 18.07
C GLU A 26 -6.67 -6.24 16.76
N LYS A 27 -7.39 -7.32 16.42
CA LYS A 27 -7.25 -8.00 15.12
C LYS A 27 -7.47 -7.04 13.95
N ALA A 28 -8.55 -6.24 13.98
CA ALA A 28 -8.84 -5.25 12.93
C ALA A 28 -7.70 -4.23 12.75
N LYS A 29 -7.15 -3.70 13.85
CA LYS A 29 -6.01 -2.77 13.78
C LYS A 29 -4.76 -3.38 13.17
N ILE A 30 -4.51 -4.66 13.44
CA ILE A 30 -3.37 -5.37 12.86
C ILE A 30 -3.63 -5.61 11.37
N ILE A 31 -4.85 -6.00 10.98
CA ILE A 31 -5.25 -6.15 9.57
C ILE A 31 -5.06 -4.83 8.81
N ASP A 32 -5.51 -3.70 9.36
CA ASP A 32 -5.32 -2.38 8.75
C ASP A 32 -3.83 -2.06 8.54
N PHE A 33 -2.98 -2.37 9.52
CA PHE A 33 -1.54 -2.22 9.39
C PHE A 33 -0.95 -3.12 8.29
N LEU A 34 -1.35 -4.38 8.22
CA LEU A 34 -0.89 -5.33 7.20
C LEU A 34 -1.35 -4.92 5.79
N ASN A 35 -2.58 -4.43 5.65
CA ASN A 35 -3.07 -3.83 4.39
C ASN A 35 -2.21 -2.64 3.98
N GLY A 36 -1.84 -1.78 4.93
CA GLY A 36 -0.90 -0.68 4.68
C GLY A 36 0.48 -1.15 4.19
N LEU A 37 0.97 -2.30 4.67
CA LEU A 37 2.22 -2.88 4.17
C LEU A 37 2.08 -3.36 2.73
N ILE A 38 0.97 -4.01 2.37
CA ILE A 38 0.69 -4.45 0.99
C ILE A 38 0.61 -3.25 0.06
N GLU A 39 -0.15 -2.22 0.43
CA GLU A 39 -0.27 -1.03 -0.42
C GLU A 39 1.07 -0.31 -0.60
N SER A 40 1.92 -0.30 0.45
CA SER A 40 3.27 0.28 0.35
C SER A 40 4.20 -0.46 -0.61
N ALA A 41 3.88 -1.71 -0.98
CA ALA A 41 4.63 -2.49 -1.96
C ALA A 41 4.46 -1.96 -3.38
N TYR A 42 3.56 -0.99 -3.60
CA TYR A 42 3.30 -0.40 -4.89
C TYR A 42 3.44 1.11 -4.84
N GLN A 43 3.81 1.69 -5.98
CA GLN A 43 3.81 3.13 -6.22
C GLN A 43 3.30 3.41 -7.63
N TYR A 44 2.97 4.67 -7.89
CA TYR A 44 2.60 5.11 -9.22
C TYR A 44 3.72 5.94 -9.82
N ASP A 45 4.28 5.46 -10.93
CA ASP A 45 5.34 6.12 -11.67
C ASP A 45 4.77 6.78 -12.93
N PHE A 46 5.36 7.92 -13.33
CA PHE A 46 4.94 8.60 -14.54
C PHE A 46 5.12 7.71 -15.77
N ASP A 47 4.04 7.57 -16.55
CA ASP A 47 4.05 6.79 -17.78
C ASP A 47 4.01 7.71 -19.00
N ARG A 48 2.93 8.49 -19.17
CA ARG A 48 2.80 9.44 -20.29
C ARG A 48 1.78 10.55 -20.04
N ASN A 49 1.85 11.60 -20.86
CA ASN A 49 0.76 12.58 -20.96
C ASN A 49 -0.42 12.00 -21.75
N LEU A 50 -1.63 12.40 -21.37
CA LEU A 50 -2.87 12.09 -22.07
C LEU A 50 -3.40 13.34 -22.78
N GLY A 51 -4.06 13.14 -23.92
CA GLY A 51 -4.90 14.19 -24.50
C GLY A 51 -6.12 14.50 -23.61
N ASP A 52 -6.79 15.63 -23.85
CA ASP A 52 -7.87 16.15 -23.01
C ASP A 52 -9.02 15.16 -22.76
N THR A 53 -9.33 14.32 -23.75
CA THR A 53 -10.42 13.33 -23.68
C THR A 53 -9.92 11.89 -23.80
N GLU A 54 -8.60 11.69 -23.81
CA GLU A 54 -8.01 10.37 -23.95
C GLU A 54 -8.27 9.53 -22.70
N SER A 55 -8.64 8.28 -22.89
CA SER A 55 -8.77 7.29 -21.82
C SER A 55 -7.41 6.76 -21.41
N PRO A 56 -7.20 6.37 -20.14
CA PRO A 56 -5.98 5.68 -19.75
C PRO A 56 -5.87 4.32 -20.45
N ASP A 57 -4.63 3.80 -20.52
CA ASP A 57 -4.30 2.53 -21.17
C ASP A 57 -4.81 1.30 -20.42
N GLY A 58 -5.28 1.48 -19.19
CA GLY A 58 -5.87 0.42 -18.37
C GLY A 58 -6.75 0.95 -17.25
N ALA A 59 -7.32 0.03 -16.49
CA ALA A 59 -8.18 0.34 -15.36
C ALA A 59 -7.36 0.56 -14.08
N GLU A 60 -7.98 1.21 -13.10
CA GLU A 60 -7.47 1.19 -11.73
C GLU A 60 -7.51 -0.24 -11.16
N PRO A 61 -6.52 -0.65 -10.36
CA PRO A 61 -5.41 0.17 -9.86
C PRO A 61 -4.16 0.16 -10.75
N ASP A 62 -4.17 -0.49 -11.92
CA ASP A 62 -2.95 -0.63 -12.72
C ASP A 62 -2.50 0.69 -13.36
N TYR A 63 -3.46 1.57 -13.68
CA TYR A 63 -3.22 2.92 -14.19
C TYR A 63 -4.15 3.90 -13.50
N ILE A 64 -3.63 5.09 -13.19
CA ILE A 64 -4.43 6.23 -12.69
C ILE A 64 -4.16 7.47 -13.53
N VAL A 65 -5.11 8.40 -13.54
CA VAL A 65 -4.97 9.69 -14.19
C VAL A 65 -4.89 10.78 -13.13
N VAL A 66 -3.89 11.65 -13.25
CA VAL A 66 -3.73 12.84 -12.43
C VAL A 66 -3.70 14.08 -13.32
N GLU A 67 -4.35 15.14 -12.83
CA GLU A 67 -4.36 16.45 -13.47
C GLU A 67 -3.41 17.37 -12.70
N ASN A 68 -2.45 17.95 -13.41
CA ASN A 68 -1.49 18.87 -12.82
C ASN A 68 -1.59 20.24 -13.50
N THR A 69 -1.91 21.26 -12.72
CA THR A 69 -2.08 22.64 -13.18
C THR A 69 -0.81 23.43 -12.87
N ASP A 70 -0.13 23.91 -13.91
CA ASP A 70 0.96 24.85 -13.75
C ASP A 70 0.41 26.21 -13.29
N MET A 71 0.75 26.59 -12.06
CA MET A 71 0.26 27.83 -11.44
C MET A 71 0.77 29.12 -12.13
N LYS A 72 1.84 29.07 -12.93
CA LYS A 72 2.38 30.24 -13.64
C LYS A 72 1.72 30.44 -15.00
N THR A 73 1.46 29.34 -15.72
CA THR A 73 0.89 29.38 -17.07
C THR A 73 -0.63 29.14 -17.08
N ASN A 74 -1.19 28.67 -15.96
CA ASN A 74 -2.57 28.23 -15.81
C ASN A 74 -2.98 27.14 -16.81
N VAL A 75 -2.01 26.32 -17.24
CA VAL A 75 -2.22 25.19 -18.13
C VAL A 75 -2.34 23.92 -17.29
N THR A 76 -3.43 23.18 -17.47
CA THR A 76 -3.63 21.86 -16.87
C THR A 76 -3.18 20.79 -17.85
N THR A 77 -2.36 19.86 -17.36
CA THR A 77 -1.93 18.68 -18.13
C THR A 77 -2.49 17.43 -17.47
N ARG A 78 -3.00 16.51 -18.30
CA ARG A 78 -3.46 15.19 -17.86
C ARG A 78 -2.31 14.21 -18.00
N GLN A 79 -1.99 13.48 -16.93
CA GLN A 79 -0.90 12.51 -16.90
C GLN A 79 -1.44 11.16 -16.47
N GLN A 80 -1.05 10.13 -17.19
CA GLN A 80 -1.21 8.74 -16.78
C GLN A 80 0.00 8.34 -15.93
N LEU A 81 -0.29 7.76 -14.76
CA LEU A 81 0.70 7.05 -13.97
C LEU A 81 0.40 5.55 -14.02
N LYS A 82 1.45 4.74 -14.04
CA LYS A 82 1.36 3.29 -14.02
C LYS A 82 1.77 2.76 -12.66
N ARG A 83 1.02 1.78 -12.14
CA ARG A 83 1.38 1.09 -10.91
C ARG A 83 2.62 0.22 -11.14
N ALA A 84 3.61 0.39 -10.28
CA ALA A 84 4.86 -0.35 -10.28
C ALA A 84 5.16 -0.87 -8.88
N GLU A 85 5.93 -1.96 -8.81
CA GLU A 85 6.40 -2.48 -7.53
C GLU A 85 7.46 -1.56 -6.93
N ASN A 86 7.23 -1.12 -5.69
CA ASN A 86 8.23 -0.43 -4.90
C ASN A 86 9.14 -1.47 -4.23
N THR A 87 10.24 -1.82 -4.89
CA THR A 87 11.22 -2.80 -4.37
C THR A 87 11.88 -2.38 -3.06
N THR A 88 11.79 -1.11 -2.67
CA THR A 88 12.30 -0.58 -1.39
C THR A 88 11.23 -0.49 -0.30
N ALA A 89 10.02 -0.97 -0.58
CA ALA A 89 8.91 -0.94 0.36
C ALA A 89 9.27 -1.64 1.67
N ARG A 90 8.68 -1.13 2.75
CA ARG A 90 8.92 -1.64 4.11
C ARG A 90 8.61 -3.13 4.23
N LEU A 91 7.58 -3.62 3.53
CA LEU A 91 7.22 -5.03 3.47
C LEU A 91 8.42 -5.91 3.06
N PHE A 92 9.14 -5.53 2.00
CA PHE A 92 10.30 -6.28 1.52
C PHE A 92 11.49 -6.16 2.48
N ASN A 93 11.71 -4.99 3.09
CA ASN A 93 12.74 -4.79 4.12
C ASN A 93 12.51 -5.65 5.37
N LEU A 94 11.25 -6.01 5.66
CA LEU A 94 10.87 -6.91 6.74
C LEU A 94 11.04 -8.40 6.35
N GLY A 95 11.45 -8.71 5.13
CA GLY A 95 11.62 -10.08 4.64
C GLY A 95 10.29 -10.80 4.42
N TYR A 96 9.26 -10.07 4.01
CA TYR A 96 7.99 -10.63 3.56
C TYR A 96 7.83 -10.48 2.05
N GLN A 97 7.05 -11.38 1.47
CA GLN A 97 6.40 -11.18 0.17
C GLN A 97 4.95 -10.73 0.39
N VAL A 98 4.31 -10.17 -0.64
CA VAL A 98 2.89 -9.76 -0.57
C VAL A 98 1.99 -10.94 -0.18
N ALA A 99 2.25 -12.12 -0.74
CA ALA A 99 1.49 -13.34 -0.44
C ALA A 99 1.61 -13.79 1.03
N ASP A 100 2.76 -13.57 1.67
CA ASP A 100 2.95 -13.87 3.08
C ASP A 100 2.02 -13.00 3.94
N VAL A 101 1.98 -11.70 3.65
CA VAL A 101 1.18 -10.73 4.41
C VAL A 101 -0.32 -10.98 4.18
N GLN A 102 -0.73 -11.32 2.97
CA GLN A 102 -2.11 -11.75 2.68
C GLN A 102 -2.52 -12.97 3.49
N SER A 103 -1.62 -13.95 3.63
CA SER A 103 -1.89 -15.16 4.43
C SER A 103 -2.04 -14.84 5.92
N LEU A 104 -1.29 -13.86 6.44
CA LEU A 104 -1.44 -13.38 7.82
C LEU A 104 -2.79 -12.68 8.04
N ILE A 105 -3.24 -11.87 7.08
CA ILE A 105 -4.56 -11.22 7.13
C ILE A 105 -5.67 -12.28 7.19
N ILE A 106 -5.65 -13.25 6.27
CA ILE A 106 -6.63 -14.34 6.22
C ILE A 106 -6.67 -15.10 7.56
N SER A 107 -5.51 -15.35 8.16
CA SER A 107 -5.40 -16.05 9.45
C SER A 107 -6.00 -15.26 10.62
N LEU A 108 -5.96 -13.92 10.57
CA LEU A 108 -6.55 -13.05 11.59
C LEU A 108 -8.07 -12.91 11.45
N GLU A 109 -8.57 -12.95 10.21
CA GLU A 109 -9.99 -12.86 9.87
C GLU A 109 -10.79 -14.13 10.19
N ALA A 110 -10.10 -15.28 10.25
CA ALA A 110 -10.65 -16.54 10.74
C ALA A 110 -10.97 -16.52 12.25
#